data_AF-A0A2K6TIJ8-F1
#
_entry.id   AF-A0A2K6TIJ8-F1
#
_cell.length_a   1.000
_cell.length_b   1.000
_cell.length_c   1.000
_cell.angle_alpha   90.00
_cell.angle_beta   90.00
_cell.angle_gamma   90.00
#
_symmetry.space_group_name_H-M   'P 1'
#
loop_
_entity.id
_entity.type
_entity.pdbx_description
1 polymer ?
#
loop_
_entity_poly.entity_id
_entity_poly.type
_entity_poly.pdbx_seq_one_letter_code
_entity_poly.pdbx_strand_id
1 'polypeptide(L)'
;MKEVKQALVNFNWSSFNDETCLMMINIFDKTKSGCINVYGFSALWKFIQQWKTLFQQYNRDHSELQQALSQIGYNPSSPSFWSLATAHTANPPMQLDRFIQLCTQRQVLMETFREKDTLSFEDFVTVTASWMLYPTHLWRMHQGPFLAS
;
A
#
# COMPACT_ATOMS: atom_id res chain seq x y z
N MET A 1 -13.74 -15.58 2.46
CA MET A 1 -12.69 -15.30 1.44
C MET A 1 -13.26 -14.97 0.05
N LYS A 2 -14.28 -15.70 -0.43
CA LYS A 2 -14.85 -15.53 -1.78
C LYS A 2 -15.43 -14.12 -2.02
N GLU A 3 -16.18 -13.53 -1.07
CA GLU A 3 -16.76 -12.20 -1.27
C GLU A 3 -15.71 -11.09 -1.29
N VAL A 4 -14.69 -11.18 -0.44
CA VAL A 4 -13.56 -10.23 -0.42
C VAL A 4 -12.81 -10.28 -1.73
N LYS A 5 -12.43 -11.47 -2.22
CA LYS A 5 -11.76 -11.60 -3.53
C LYS A 5 -12.58 -11.04 -4.70
N GLN A 6 -13.89 -11.18 -4.66
CA GLN A 6 -14.77 -10.64 -5.72
C GLN A 6 -14.92 -9.12 -5.65
N ALA A 7 -14.88 -8.55 -4.44
CA ALA A 7 -14.97 -7.11 -4.25
C ALA A 7 -13.66 -6.36 -4.52
N LEU A 8 -12.52 -7.07 -4.54
CA LEU A 8 -11.19 -6.49 -4.62
C LEU A 8 -10.52 -6.77 -5.96
N VAL A 9 -10.43 -5.71 -6.77
CA VAL A 9 -9.79 -5.73 -8.09
C VAL A 9 -8.71 -4.66 -8.19
N ASN A 10 -7.60 -5.03 -8.82
CA ASN A 10 -6.54 -4.12 -9.21
C ASN A 10 -7.02 -3.19 -10.33
N PHE A 11 -6.26 -2.14 -10.62
CA PHE A 11 -6.60 -1.19 -11.69
C PHE A 11 -6.60 -1.81 -13.09
N ASN A 12 -5.85 -2.91 -13.28
CA ASN A 12 -5.84 -3.70 -14.50
C ASN A 12 -6.96 -4.77 -14.54
N TRP A 13 -7.93 -4.71 -13.63
CA TRP A 13 -9.04 -5.66 -13.49
C TRP A 13 -8.64 -7.07 -13.04
N SER A 14 -7.37 -7.32 -12.70
CA SER A 14 -6.98 -8.57 -12.07
C SER A 14 -7.54 -8.66 -10.65
N SER A 15 -7.80 -9.88 -10.18
CA SER A 15 -8.08 -10.11 -8.77
C SER A 15 -6.85 -9.76 -7.91
N PHE A 16 -7.12 -9.33 -6.68
CA PHE A 16 -6.07 -9.24 -5.65
C PHE A 16 -5.49 -10.62 -5.35
N ASN A 17 -4.19 -10.67 -5.08
CA ASN A 17 -3.54 -11.90 -4.62
C ASN A 17 -4.09 -12.41 -3.27
N ASP A 18 -3.87 -13.70 -3.03
CA ASP A 18 -4.43 -14.45 -1.90
C ASP A 18 -3.89 -13.96 -0.57
N GLU A 19 -2.59 -13.64 -0.48
CA GLU A 19 -1.98 -13.15 0.75
C GLU A 19 -2.57 -11.81 1.18
N THR A 20 -2.81 -10.91 0.23
CA THR A 20 -3.40 -9.59 0.49
C THR A 20 -4.86 -9.73 0.93
N CYS A 21 -5.63 -10.61 0.28
CA CYS A 21 -7.00 -10.90 0.70
C CYS A 21 -7.07 -11.48 2.12
N LEU A 22 -6.16 -12.39 2.45
CA LEU A 22 -6.09 -12.99 3.78
C LEU A 22 -5.70 -11.96 4.84
N MET A 23 -4.70 -11.13 4.55
CA MET A 23 -4.30 -10.00 5.40
C MET A 23 -5.51 -9.09 5.69
N MET A 24 -6.30 -8.73 4.67
CA MET A 24 -7.49 -7.91 4.84
C MET A 24 -8.58 -8.58 5.68
N ILE A 25 -8.81 -9.88 5.51
CA ILE A 25 -9.75 -10.63 6.37
C ILE A 25 -9.30 -10.54 7.82
N ASN A 26 -8.03 -10.79 8.11
CA ASN A 26 -7.53 -10.74 9.47
C ASN A 26 -7.68 -9.33 10.10
N ILE A 27 -7.46 -8.25 9.33
CA ILE A 27 -7.59 -6.85 9.81
C ILE A 27 -9.03 -6.47 10.16
N PHE A 28 -9.99 -6.93 9.35
CA PHE A 28 -11.36 -6.45 9.43
C PHE A 28 -12.37 -7.46 9.99
N ASP A 29 -11.99 -8.73 10.17
CA ASP A 29 -12.78 -9.72 10.93
C ASP A 29 -12.54 -9.57 12.43
N LYS A 30 -13.30 -8.67 13.05
CA LYS A 30 -13.27 -8.44 14.51
C LYS A 30 -13.71 -9.64 15.33
N THR A 31 -14.41 -10.60 14.73
CA THR A 31 -14.99 -11.76 15.41
C THR A 31 -14.13 -13.01 15.28
N LYS A 32 -13.03 -12.97 14.52
CA LYS A 32 -12.19 -14.13 14.16
C LYS A 32 -13.01 -15.33 13.64
N SER A 33 -14.10 -15.04 12.94
CA SER A 33 -15.00 -16.03 12.35
C SER A 33 -14.49 -16.58 11.01
N GLY A 34 -13.45 -15.97 10.44
CA GLY A 34 -13.00 -16.15 9.06
C GLY A 34 -13.81 -15.33 8.04
N CYS A 35 -14.80 -14.56 8.50
CA CYS A 35 -15.74 -13.80 7.68
C CYS A 35 -15.82 -12.34 8.14
N ILE A 36 -15.90 -11.42 7.17
CA ILE A 36 -16.06 -10.00 7.45
C ILE A 36 -17.55 -9.67 7.42
N ASN A 37 -18.08 -9.10 8.50
CA ASN A 37 -19.45 -8.60 8.53
C ASN A 37 -19.59 -7.25 7.79
N VAL A 38 -20.82 -6.73 7.65
CA VAL A 38 -21.09 -5.49 6.90
C VAL A 38 -20.31 -4.29 7.44
N TYR A 39 -20.13 -4.18 8.76
CA TYR A 39 -19.36 -3.10 9.38
C TYR A 39 -17.86 -3.20 9.06
N GLY A 40 -17.31 -4.41 9.17
CA GLY A 40 -15.93 -4.69 8.78
C GLY A 40 -15.69 -4.43 7.29
N PHE A 41 -16.66 -4.75 6.44
CA PHE A 41 -16.58 -4.50 5.00
C PHE A 41 -16.59 -2.99 4.68
N SER A 42 -17.42 -2.21 5.38
CA SER A 42 -17.43 -0.75 5.24
C SER A 42 -16.07 -0.12 5.62
N ALA A 43 -15.46 -0.60 6.72
CA ALA A 43 -14.13 -0.17 7.14
C ALA A 43 -13.05 -0.59 6.12
N LEU A 44 -13.09 -1.84 5.65
CA LEU A 44 -12.22 -2.35 4.60
C LEU A 44 -12.32 -1.52 3.33
N TRP A 45 -13.54 -1.18 2.89
CA TRP A 45 -13.76 -0.38 1.70
C TRP A 45 -13.11 1.00 1.83
N LYS A 46 -13.32 1.70 2.94
CA LYS A 46 -12.69 3.00 3.21
C LYS A 46 -11.17 2.90 3.20
N PHE A 47 -10.63 1.85 3.82
CA PHE A 47 -9.20 1.56 3.85
C PHE A 47 -8.63 1.42 2.43
N ILE A 48 -9.28 0.65 1.56
CA ILE A 48 -8.85 0.49 0.17
C ILE A 48 -8.93 1.80 -0.62
N GLN A 49 -9.97 2.61 -0.40
CA GLN A 49 -10.08 3.91 -1.08
C GLN A 49 -8.90 4.84 -0.72
N GLN A 50 -8.48 4.86 0.55
CA GLN A 50 -7.30 5.63 0.96
C GLN A 50 -6.04 5.15 0.26
N TRP A 51 -5.80 3.84 0.21
CA TRP A 51 -4.65 3.27 -0.50
C TRP A 51 -4.70 3.48 -2.01
N LYS A 52 -5.89 3.46 -2.62
CA LYS A 52 -6.06 3.79 -4.03
C LYS A 52 -5.57 5.19 -4.34
N THR A 53 -5.92 6.17 -3.50
CA THR A 53 -5.44 7.55 -3.65
C THR A 53 -3.93 7.65 -3.54
N LEU A 54 -3.33 7.00 -2.52
CA LEU A 54 -1.87 6.99 -2.34
C LEU A 54 -1.15 6.30 -3.51
N PHE A 55 -1.71 5.20 -4.00
CA PHE A 55 -1.14 4.47 -5.14
C PHE A 55 -1.21 5.29 -6.44
N GLN A 56 -2.29 6.05 -6.66
CA GLN A 56 -2.39 6.96 -7.79
C GLN A 56 -1.34 8.07 -7.75
N GLN A 57 -1.07 8.63 -6.56
CA GLN A 57 0.01 9.61 -6.37
C GLN A 57 1.37 8.99 -6.66
N TYR A 58 1.66 7.84 -6.04
CA TYR A 58 2.88 7.08 -6.31
C TYR A 58 3.07 6.82 -7.82
N ASN A 59 2.05 6.28 -8.50
CA ASN A 59 2.13 5.98 -9.93
C ASN A 59 2.32 7.24 -10.78
N ARG A 60 1.72 8.36 -10.39
CA ARG A 60 1.92 9.65 -11.04
C ARG A 60 3.37 10.12 -10.90
N ASP A 61 3.92 10.14 -9.69
CA ASP A 61 5.32 10.55 -9.45
C ASP A 61 6.30 9.68 -10.25
N HIS A 62 6.01 8.38 -10.35
CA HIS A 62 6.77 7.46 -11.20
C HIS A 62 6.72 7.82 -12.68
N SER A 63 5.54 8.16 -13.20
CA SER A 63 5.40 8.61 -14.59
C SER A 63 6.09 9.96 -14.84
N GLU A 64 6.04 10.87 -13.88
CA GLU A 64 6.70 12.18 -13.97
C GLU A 64 8.23 12.03 -13.96
N LEU A 65 8.79 11.11 -13.17
CA LEU A 65 10.22 10.79 -13.19
C LEU A 65 10.67 10.21 -14.54
N GLN A 66 9.90 9.27 -15.11
CA GLN A 66 10.19 8.74 -16.45
C GLN A 66 10.15 9.85 -17.52
N GLN A 67 9.17 10.75 -17.43
CA GLN A 67 9.05 11.89 -18.34
C GLN A 67 10.21 12.88 -18.18
N ALA A 68 10.62 13.19 -16.95
CA ALA A 68 11.76 14.07 -16.67
C ALA A 68 13.07 13.50 -17.22
N LEU A 69 13.31 12.20 -17.04
CA LEU A 69 14.48 11.52 -17.63
C LEU A 69 14.50 11.66 -19.15
N SER A 70 13.34 11.53 -19.81
CA SER A 70 13.21 11.75 -21.25
C SER A 70 13.55 13.18 -21.67
N GLN A 71 13.18 14.19 -20.87
CA GLN A 71 13.45 15.61 -21.16
C GLN A 71 14.92 15.98 -21.00
N ILE A 72 15.64 15.32 -20.09
CA ILE A 72 17.08 15.55 -19.84
C ILE A 72 17.96 14.88 -20.93
N GLY A 73 17.34 14.25 -21.94
CA GLY A 73 18.03 13.70 -23.11
C GLY A 73 18.29 12.20 -23.02
N TYR A 74 17.74 11.50 -22.02
CA TYR A 74 17.69 10.04 -22.09
C TYR A 74 16.64 9.63 -23.13
N ASN A 75 17.10 9.18 -24.30
CA ASN A 75 16.20 8.80 -25.38
C ASN A 75 15.34 7.59 -24.99
N PRO A 76 13.99 7.68 -25.02
CA PRO A 76 13.10 6.56 -24.70
C PRO A 76 13.23 5.37 -25.66
N SER A 77 13.89 5.57 -26.81
CA SER A 77 14.21 4.52 -27.78
C SER A 77 15.50 3.75 -27.43
N SER A 78 16.28 4.21 -26.44
CA SER A 78 17.52 3.56 -26.05
C SER A 78 17.26 2.38 -25.09
N PRO A 79 17.87 1.20 -25.31
CA PRO A 79 17.83 0.10 -24.34
C PRO A 79 18.35 0.48 -22.94
N SER A 80 19.30 1.42 -22.87
CA SER A 80 19.81 1.93 -21.61
C SER A 80 18.81 2.80 -20.83
N PHE A 81 17.87 3.47 -21.53
CA PHE A 81 16.77 4.18 -20.88
C PHE A 81 15.82 3.19 -20.21
N TRP A 82 15.43 2.12 -20.91
CA TRP A 82 14.59 1.09 -20.31
C TRP A 82 15.32 0.38 -19.18
N SER A 83 16.62 0.11 -19.28
CA SER A 83 17.40 -0.43 -18.16
C SER A 83 17.41 0.49 -16.94
N LEU A 84 17.57 1.80 -17.12
CA LEU A 84 17.63 2.76 -16.02
C LEU A 84 16.24 3.07 -15.45
N ALA A 85 15.24 3.19 -16.32
CA ALA A 85 13.84 3.31 -15.93
C ALA A 85 13.40 2.05 -15.16
N THR A 86 13.62 0.84 -15.67
CA THR A 86 13.29 -0.43 -15.00
C THR A 86 14.10 -0.69 -13.73
N ALA A 87 15.34 -0.20 -13.64
CA ALA A 87 16.08 -0.25 -12.38
C ALA A 87 15.41 0.59 -11.28
N HIS A 88 14.70 1.66 -11.65
CA HIS A 88 13.96 2.54 -10.75
C HIS A 88 12.45 2.26 -10.72
N THR A 89 11.93 1.45 -11.64
CA THR A 89 10.52 1.10 -11.76
C THR A 89 10.38 -0.41 -11.79
N ALA A 90 9.74 -0.99 -10.78
CA ALA A 90 9.43 -2.42 -10.75
C ALA A 90 8.77 -2.85 -12.08
N ASN A 91 9.32 -3.87 -12.73
CA ASN A 91 8.77 -4.47 -13.95
C ASN A 91 8.46 -5.95 -13.67
N PRO A 92 7.19 -6.39 -13.69
CA PRO A 92 5.99 -5.65 -14.05
C PRO A 92 5.64 -4.52 -13.05
N PRO A 93 4.93 -3.47 -13.51
CA PRO A 93 4.50 -2.37 -12.66
C PRO A 93 3.73 -2.91 -11.46
N MET A 94 4.14 -2.46 -10.28
CA MET A 94 3.58 -2.87 -9.01
C MET A 94 2.07 -2.65 -9.00
N GLN A 95 1.31 -3.70 -8.71
CA GLN A 95 -0.15 -3.61 -8.60
C GLN A 95 -0.57 -3.09 -7.21
N LEU A 96 -1.81 -2.62 -7.11
CA LEU A 96 -2.37 -2.03 -5.88
C LEU A 96 -2.29 -2.99 -4.70
N ASP A 97 -2.64 -4.25 -4.89
CA ASP A 97 -2.55 -5.29 -3.86
C ASP A 97 -1.13 -5.46 -3.30
N ARG A 98 -0.12 -5.56 -4.18
CA ARG A 98 1.28 -5.67 -3.80
C ARG A 98 1.79 -4.41 -3.10
N PHE A 99 1.36 -3.23 -3.57
CA PHE A 99 1.67 -1.96 -2.94
C PHE A 99 1.12 -1.90 -1.50
N ILE A 100 -0.15 -2.23 -1.30
CA ILE A 100 -0.78 -2.28 0.03
C ILE A 100 -0.01 -3.23 0.94
N GLN A 101 0.32 -4.44 0.46
CA GLN A 101 1.07 -5.42 1.23
C GLN A 101 2.45 -4.90 1.66
N LEU A 102 3.24 -4.34 0.74
CA LEU A 102 4.58 -3.82 1.05
C LEU A 102 4.54 -2.61 1.99
N CYS A 103 3.61 -1.68 1.79
CA CYS A 103 3.46 -0.53 2.68
C CYS A 103 3.02 -0.94 4.08
N THR A 104 2.10 -1.90 4.19
CA THR A 104 1.65 -2.43 5.49
C THR A 104 2.80 -3.14 6.21
N GLN A 105 3.58 -3.97 5.51
CA GLN A 105 4.77 -4.62 6.06
C GLN A 105 5.83 -3.62 6.51
N ARG A 106 6.07 -2.57 5.71
CA ARG A 106 7.08 -1.55 6.00
C ARG A 106 6.69 -0.66 7.19
N GLN A 107 5.44 -0.24 7.29
CA GLN A 107 4.94 0.51 8.46
C GLN A 107 5.18 -0.27 9.75
N VAL A 108 4.89 -1.58 9.72
CA VAL A 108 5.11 -2.42 10.90
C VAL A 108 6.59 -2.63 11.18
N LEU A 109 7.44 -2.83 10.17
CA LEU A 109 8.89 -2.92 10.39
C LEU A 109 9.43 -1.63 11.05
N MET A 110 8.97 -0.47 10.60
CA MET A 110 9.35 0.82 11.19
C MET A 110 8.84 0.97 12.64
N GLU A 111 7.66 0.43 12.95
CA GLU A 111 7.07 0.51 14.28
C GLU A 111 7.61 -0.54 15.26
N THR A 112 7.85 -1.78 14.82
CA THR A 112 8.57 -2.81 15.59
C THR A 112 10.01 -2.40 15.86
N PHE A 113 10.66 -1.69 14.94
CA PHE A 113 11.98 -1.09 15.21
C PHE A 113 11.90 0.05 16.24
N ARG A 114 10.76 0.74 16.35
CA ARG A 114 10.50 1.78 17.34
C ARG A 114 10.13 1.21 18.71
N GLU A 115 9.43 0.09 18.76
CA GLU A 115 8.92 -0.52 20.00
C GLU A 115 9.80 -1.63 20.58
N LYS A 116 10.69 -2.23 19.78
CA LYS A 116 11.71 -3.18 20.21
C LYS A 116 11.22 -4.21 21.24
N ASP A 117 10.33 -5.11 20.80
CA ASP A 117 10.50 -6.57 20.89
C ASP A 117 9.17 -7.30 20.54
N THR A 118 9.23 -8.13 19.50
CA THR A 118 8.39 -9.36 19.35
C THR A 118 6.86 -9.21 19.20
N LEU A 119 6.36 -8.46 18.20
CA LEU A 119 4.92 -8.48 17.88
C LEU A 119 4.55 -9.67 16.96
N SER A 120 3.47 -10.38 17.31
CA SER A 120 2.94 -11.49 16.50
C SER A 120 2.13 -10.99 15.29
N PHE A 121 1.80 -11.86 14.32
CA PHE A 121 0.95 -11.48 13.18
C PHE A 121 -0.44 -10.97 13.61
N GLU A 122 -0.99 -11.45 14.73
CA GLU A 122 -2.25 -10.91 15.28
C GLU A 122 -2.11 -9.50 15.83
N ASP A 123 -0.97 -9.21 16.47
CA ASP A 123 -0.67 -7.87 16.96
C ASP A 123 -0.37 -6.92 15.79
N PHE A 124 0.31 -7.40 14.74
CA PHE A 124 0.51 -6.70 13.45
C PHE A 124 -0.82 -6.23 12.87
N VAL A 125 -1.82 -7.10 12.87
CA VAL A 125 -3.15 -6.82 12.34
C VAL A 125 -3.94 -5.86 13.24
N THR A 126 -3.82 -6.01 14.56
CA THR A 126 -4.57 -5.20 15.54
C THR A 126 -4.04 -3.77 15.62
N VAL A 127 -2.72 -3.60 15.63
CA VAL A 127 -2.06 -2.30 15.61
C VAL A 127 -2.40 -1.61 14.28
N THR A 128 -2.11 -2.20 13.13
CA THR A 128 -2.44 -1.56 11.84
C THR A 128 -3.92 -1.14 11.74
N ALA A 129 -4.86 -2.01 12.15
CA ALA A 129 -6.29 -1.69 12.16
C ALA A 129 -6.63 -0.47 13.05
N SER A 130 -6.05 -0.36 14.24
CA SER A 130 -6.34 0.73 15.18
C SER A 130 -5.91 2.10 14.63
N TRP A 131 -4.74 2.15 13.99
CA TRP A 131 -4.18 3.39 13.44
C TRP A 131 -4.86 3.82 12.14
N MET A 132 -5.35 2.86 11.34
CA MET A 132 -6.08 3.13 10.10
C MET A 132 -7.53 3.56 10.33
N LEU A 133 -8.12 3.22 11.48
CA LEU A 133 -9.49 3.59 11.86
C LEU A 133 -9.63 5.02 12.41
N TYR A 134 -8.52 5.71 12.74
CA TYR A 134 -8.50 7.10 13.20
C TYR A 134 -7.63 8.01 12.31
N PRO A 135 -8.08 8.38 11.09
CA PRO A 135 -7.23 9.07 10.13
C PRO A 135 -6.97 10.56 10.44
N THR A 136 -7.66 11.18 11.41
CA THR A 136 -7.81 12.64 11.41
C THR A 136 -6.88 13.44 12.32
N HIS A 137 -6.02 12.83 13.15
CA HIS A 137 -5.19 13.63 14.08
C HIS A 137 -3.68 13.36 14.10
N LEU A 138 -3.20 12.25 13.52
CA LEU A 138 -1.77 11.90 13.60
C LEU A 138 -0.95 12.12 12.32
N TRP A 139 -1.59 12.31 11.15
CA TRP A 139 -0.90 12.66 9.91
C TRP A 139 -0.22 14.04 9.93
N ARG A 140 -0.51 14.88 10.93
CA ARG A 140 0.13 16.20 11.10
C ARG A 140 1.32 16.19 12.07
N MET A 141 1.54 15.14 12.86
CA MET A 141 2.60 15.15 13.89
C MET A 141 3.94 14.54 13.46
N HIS A 142 4.02 13.84 12.33
CA HIS A 142 5.29 13.25 11.85
C HIS A 142 5.91 13.91 10.61
N GLN A 143 5.38 15.04 10.14
CA GLN A 143 6.15 15.95 9.28
C GLN A 143 6.88 16.98 10.17
N GLY A 144 7.97 16.53 10.81
CA GLY A 144 9.00 17.46 11.28
C GLY A 144 9.75 18.06 10.08
N PRO A 145 10.30 19.28 10.21
CA PRO A 145 10.77 20.07 9.09
C PRO A 145 12.10 19.51 8.59
N PHE A 146 12.05 18.70 7.54
CA PHE A 146 13.18 18.62 6.62
C PHE A 146 12.74 19.36 5.36
N LEU A 147 13.50 20.42 5.05
CA LEU A 147 13.34 21.36 3.94
C LEU A 147 12.50 22.61 4.25
N ALA A 148 13.08 23.51 5.04
CA ALA A 148 12.95 24.96 4.83
C ALA A 148 14.34 25.59 5.04
N SER A 149 14.98 26.00 3.95
CA SER A 149 15.85 27.18 3.92
C SER A 149 15.04 28.32 3.33
#